data_AF-A0A7K9Q6G0-F1
#
_entry.id   AF-A0A7K9Q6G0-F1
#
_cell.length_a   1.000
_cell.length_b   1.000
_cell.length_c   1.000
_cell.angle_alpha   90.00
_cell.angle_beta   90.00
_cell.angle_gamma   90.00
#
_symmetry.space_group_name_H-M   'P 1'
#
loop_
_entity.id
_entity.type
_entity.pdbx_description
1 polymer ?
#
loop_
_entity_poly.entity_id
_entity_poly.type
_entity_poly.pdbx_seq_one_letter_code
_entity_poly.pdbx_strand_id
1 'polypeptide(L)'
;LSYRWLLNEFPVFIALDKRRFVSQTNGNLYIANVEASDKGNYSCFVSSPSITKSVFSKFIPLIPQSDRAKVYPADIKVKFKDTYALLGQNVTLECFALGK
;
A
#
# COMPACT_ATOMS: atom_id res chain seq x y z
N LEU A 1 1.97 3.63 -14.67
CA LEU A 1 0.93 4.02 -13.71
C LEU A 1 1.61 4.34 -12.38
N SER A 2 0.98 5.12 -11.51
CA SER A 2 1.41 5.31 -10.12
C SER A 2 0.23 5.10 -9.20
N TYR A 3 0.49 4.48 -8.05
CA TYR A 3 -0.53 4.04 -7.10
C TYR A 3 -0.36 4.75 -5.76
N ARG A 4 -1.47 5.28 -5.26
CA ARG A 4 -1.59 5.90 -3.94
C ARG A 4 -2.91 5.47 -3.31
N TRP A 5 -3.09 5.79 -2.04
CA TRP A 5 -4.34 5.49 -1.33
C TRP A 5 -4.87 6.74 -0.63
N LEU A 6 -6.18 6.93 -0.73
CA LEU A 6 -6.93 7.99 -0.06
C LEU A 6 -7.48 7.48 1.27
N LEU A 7 -7.66 8.40 2.21
CA LEU A 7 -8.31 8.19 3.50
C LEU A 7 -9.51 9.13 3.64
N ASN A 8 -10.70 8.55 3.74
CA ASN A 8 -12.02 9.17 3.89
C ASN A 8 -12.50 10.00 2.69
N GLU A 9 -11.65 10.84 2.12
CA GLU A 9 -12.03 11.75 1.05
C GLU A 9 -10.84 12.14 0.16
N PHE A 10 -11.14 12.65 -1.03
CA PHE A 10 -10.13 13.25 -1.90
C PHE A 10 -9.91 14.72 -1.50
N PRO A 11 -8.67 15.24 -1.43
CA PRO A 11 -7.39 14.63 -1.79
C PRO A 11 -6.56 14.17 -0.58
N VAL A 12 -7.17 13.57 0.45
CA VAL A 12 -6.45 13.16 1.66
C VAL A 12 -5.74 11.83 1.41
N PHE A 13 -4.43 11.87 1.14
CA PHE A 13 -3.62 10.67 0.93
C PHE A 13 -3.08 10.12 2.25
N ILE A 14 -2.98 8.79 2.33
CA ILE A 14 -2.30 8.15 3.46
C ILE A 14 -0.82 8.52 3.46
N ALA A 15 -0.26 8.73 4.65
CA ALA A 15 1.18 8.82 4.83
C ALA A 15 1.78 7.41 4.77
N LEU A 16 2.76 7.20 3.90
CA LEU A 16 3.55 5.97 3.88
C LEU A 16 4.62 6.04 4.96
N ASP A 17 4.85 4.93 5.62
CA ASP A 17 5.82 4.80 6.71
C ASP A 17 6.31 3.34 6.81
N LYS A 18 7.02 3.00 7.89
CA LYS A 18 7.50 1.62 8.11
C LYS A 18 6.35 0.60 8.26
N ARG A 19 5.16 1.06 8.65
CA ARG A 19 3.97 0.23 8.91
C ARG A 19 3.04 0.18 7.70
N ARG A 20 3.07 1.18 6.81
CA ARG A 20 2.15 1.32 5.67
C ARG A 20 2.91 1.46 4.37
N PHE A 21 2.68 0.51 3.46
CA PHE A 21 3.36 0.43 2.16
C PHE A 21 2.35 0.28 1.01
N VAL A 22 2.58 0.97 -0.10
CA VAL A 22 1.77 0.81 -1.33
C VAL A 22 2.66 0.28 -2.44
N SER A 23 2.34 -0.92 -2.92
CA SER A 23 3.08 -1.52 -4.05
C SER A 23 2.79 -0.74 -5.32
N GLN A 24 3.85 -0.33 -6.02
CA GLN A 24 3.75 0.24 -7.35
C GLN A 24 3.59 -0.83 -8.44
N THR A 25 3.77 -2.10 -8.10
CA THR A 25 3.57 -3.23 -9.01
C THR A 25 2.10 -3.64 -9.13
N ASN A 26 1.37 -3.68 -8.00
CA ASN A 26 -0.03 -4.16 -7.97
C ASN A 26 -1.04 -3.15 -7.41
N GLY A 27 -0.59 -2.03 -6.83
CA GLY A 27 -1.45 -0.99 -6.27
C GLY A 27 -2.05 -1.29 -4.89
N ASN A 28 -1.72 -2.42 -4.27
CA ASN A 28 -2.25 -2.77 -2.95
C ASN A 28 -1.60 -1.95 -1.84
N LEU A 29 -2.41 -1.60 -0.83
CA LEU A 29 -1.96 -1.09 0.46
C LEU A 29 -1.72 -2.24 1.43
N TYR A 30 -0.53 -2.28 2.02
CA TYR A 30 -0.13 -3.20 3.07
C TYR A 30 0.02 -2.41 4.37
N ILE A 31 -0.62 -2.88 5.44
CA ILE A 31 -0.49 -2.33 6.79
C ILE A 31 0.09 -3.45 7.68
N ALA A 32 1.33 -3.31 8.14
CA ALA A 32 2.07 -4.36 8.82
C ALA A 32 1.40 -4.81 10.13
N ASN A 33 0.88 -3.85 10.89
CA ASN A 33 0.07 -4.05 12.09
C ASN A 33 -1.00 -2.96 12.14
N VAL A 34 -2.27 -3.34 12.31
CA VAL A 34 -3.39 -2.38 12.36
C VAL A 34 -3.48 -1.76 13.76
N GLU A 35 -3.69 -0.45 13.79
CA GLU A 35 -3.88 0.35 15.02
C GLU A 35 -5.27 0.99 15.02
N ALA A 36 -5.77 1.41 16.19
CA ALA A 36 -7.06 2.07 16.30
C ALA A 36 -7.16 3.35 15.45
N SER A 37 -6.04 4.05 15.26
CA SER A 37 -5.92 5.23 14.41
C SER A 37 -6.08 4.95 12.92
N ASP A 38 -6.00 3.69 12.49
CA ASP A 38 -6.21 3.32 11.09
C ASP A 38 -7.70 3.25 10.71
N LYS A 39 -8.62 3.43 11.66
CA LYS A 39 -10.05 3.49 11.38
C LYS A 39 -10.35 4.54 10.32
N GLY A 40 -10.99 4.13 9.24
CA GLY A 40 -11.36 5.04 8.16
C GLY A 40 -11.75 4.31 6.90
N ASN A 41 -12.07 5.07 5.87
CA ASN A 41 -12.48 4.59 4.57
C ASN A 41 -11.31 4.72 3.60
N TYR A 42 -10.89 3.62 2.98
CA TYR A 42 -9.71 3.59 2.10
C TYR A 42 -10.11 3.48 0.64
N SER A 43 -9.51 4.27 -0.24
CA SER A 43 -9.74 4.15 -1.69
C SER A 43 -8.41 4.13 -2.45
N CYS A 44 -8.29 3.22 -3.42
CA CYS A 44 -7.11 3.14 -4.27
C CYS A 44 -7.18 4.26 -5.32
N PHE A 45 -6.14 5.09 -5.38
CA PHE A 45 -5.98 6.18 -6.33
C PHE A 45 -4.91 5.81 -7.35
N VAL A 46 -5.27 5.81 -8.64
CA VAL A 46 -4.39 5.44 -9.74
C VAL A 46 -4.22 6.64 -10.66
N SER A 47 -2.96 6.97 -10.98
CA SER A 47 -2.62 8.00 -11.95
C SER A 47 -1.82 7.43 -13.11
N SER A 48 -2.18 7.84 -14.33
CA SER A 48 -1.45 7.52 -15.55
C SER A 48 -0.67 8.74 -16.04
N PRO A 49 0.67 8.76 -15.90
CA PRO A 49 1.49 9.87 -16.39
C PRO A 49 1.41 10.04 -17.91
N SER A 50 1.21 8.95 -18.65
CA SER A 50 1.20 8.94 -20.12
C SER A 50 0.00 9.68 -20.73
N ILE A 51 -1.11 9.77 -20.00
CA ILE A 51 -2.34 10.43 -20.48
C ILE A 51 -2.88 11.49 -19.50
N THR A 52 -2.13 11.79 -18.44
CA THR A 52 -2.45 12.80 -17.41
C THR A 52 -3.86 12.63 -16.81
N LYS A 53 -4.32 11.38 -16.65
CA LYS A 53 -5.62 11.04 -16.03
C LYS A 53 -5.42 10.29 -14.73
N SER A 54 -6.31 10.55 -13.78
CA SER A 54 -6.37 9.82 -12.51
C SER A 54 -7.80 9.40 -12.19
N VAL A 55 -7.92 8.26 -11.52
CA VAL A 55 -9.20 7.69 -11.05
C VAL A 55 -9.01 7.13 -9.65
N PHE A 56 -10.10 6.99 -8.89
CA PHE A 56 -10.07 6.30 -7.61
C PHE A 56 -11.24 5.32 -7.47
N SER A 57 -11.04 4.27 -6.68
CA SER A 57 -12.04 3.23 -6.45
C SER A 57 -13.17 3.71 -5.54
N LYS A 58 -14.20 2.87 -5.36
CA LYS A 58 -15.08 3.00 -4.18
C LYS A 58 -14.24 2.89 -2.90
N PHE A 59 -14.72 3.54 -1.86
CA PHE A 59 -14.11 3.48 -0.54
C PHE A 59 -14.46 2.16 0.18
N ILE A 60 -13.47 1.60 0.87
CA ILE A 60 -13.58 0.37 1.66
C ILE A 60 -13.43 0.75 3.15
N PRO A 61 -14.44 0.48 4.00
CA PRO A 61 -14.35 0.80 5.42
C PRO A 61 -13.42 -0.18 6.16
N LEU A 62 -12.44 0.36 6.88
CA LEU A 62 -11.61 -0.37 7.85
C LEU A 62 -12.07 0.02 9.25
N ILE A 63 -12.59 -0.95 9.99
CA ILE A 63 -12.97 -0.80 11.40
C ILE A 63 -12.10 -1.76 12.22
N PRO A 64 -11.01 -1.26 12.84
CA PRO A 64 -10.17 -2.08 13.72
C PRO A 64 -11.00 -2.65 14.87
N GLN A 65 -10.88 -3.95 15.11
CA GLN A 65 -11.49 -4.58 16.27
C GLN A 65 -10.58 -4.41 17.49
N SER A 66 -11.19 -4.18 18.65
CA SER A 66 -10.50 -3.93 19.93
C SER A 66 -9.90 -5.19 20.56
N ASP A 67 -9.79 -6.28 19.80
CA ASP A 67 -9.27 -7.52 20.34
C ASP A 67 -7.79 -7.34 20.71
N ARG A 68 -7.33 -8.04 21.75
CA ARG A 68 -5.95 -7.89 22.23
C ARG A 68 -4.99 -8.05 21.04
N ALA A 69 -4.17 -7.03 20.78
CA ALA A 69 -3.22 -7.03 19.69
C ALA A 69 -2.32 -8.26 19.80
N LYS A 70 -2.62 -9.28 19.00
CA LYS A 70 -1.80 -10.48 18.93
C LYS A 70 -0.52 -10.11 18.21
N VAL A 71 0.62 -10.42 18.83
CA VAL A 71 1.92 -10.19 18.20
C VAL A 71 2.11 -11.28 17.15
N TYR A 72 2.33 -10.87 15.91
CA TYR A 72 2.59 -11.76 14.78
C TYR A 72 4.05 -11.58 14.35
N PRO A 73 4.80 -12.68 14.15
CA PRO A 73 6.16 -12.58 13.64
C PRO A 73 6.18 -11.97 12.23
N ALA A 74 7.34 -11.46 11.82
CA ALA A 74 7.52 -10.92 10.48
C ALA A 74 7.22 -11.98 9.40
N ASP A 75 6.25 -11.69 8.53
CA ASP A 75 5.84 -12.54 7.41
C ASP A 75 5.89 -11.75 6.10
N ILE A 76 6.84 -12.11 5.22
CA ILE A 76 7.07 -11.41 3.94
C ILE A 76 5.91 -11.70 2.97
N LYS A 77 5.05 -10.70 2.75
CA LYS A 77 3.91 -10.79 1.83
C LYS A 77 4.19 -10.21 0.46
N VAL A 78 5.00 -9.17 0.37
CA VAL A 78 5.46 -8.64 -0.92
C VAL A 78 6.82 -9.26 -1.21
N LYS A 79 6.87 -10.09 -2.25
CA LYS A 79 8.09 -10.76 -2.72
C LYS A 79 8.34 -10.34 -4.16
N PHE A 80 9.54 -9.88 -4.45
CA PHE A 80 9.96 -9.64 -5.83
C PHE A 80 10.14 -10.98 -6.56
N LYS A 81 10.08 -10.93 -7.89
CA LYS A 81 10.33 -12.07 -8.77
C LYS A 81 11.72 -11.95 -9.40
N ASP A 82 12.21 -13.05 -9.94
CA ASP A 82 13.42 -13.03 -10.76
C ASP A 82 13.25 -12.00 -11.89
N THR A 83 14.21 -11.09 -11.99
CA THR A 83 14.18 -9.93 -12.88
C THR A 83 15.47 -9.88 -13.69
N TYR A 84 15.33 -9.86 -15.01
CA TYR A 84 16.46 -9.67 -15.93
C TYR A 84 16.51 -8.21 -16.37
N ALA A 85 17.70 -7.63 -16.35
CA ALA A 85 17.92 -6.24 -16.74
C ALA A 85 19.16 -6.11 -17.63
N LEU A 86 19.12 -5.14 -18.53
CA LEU A 86 20.25 -4.79 -19.39
C LEU A 86 21.17 -3.78 -18.68
N LEU A 87 22.43 -3.70 -19.13
CA LEU A 87 23.39 -2.73 -18.63
C LEU A 87 22.83 -1.30 -18.78
N GLY A 88 22.82 -0.55 -17.68
CA GLY A 88 22.33 0.83 -17.65
C GLY A 88 20.84 1.01 -17.37
N GLN A 89 20.07 -0.07 -17.16
CA GLN A 89 18.66 0.04 -16.75
C GLN A 89 18.50 0.22 -15.23
N ASN A 90 17.50 1.02 -14.85
CA ASN A 90 17.07 1.12 -13.46
C ASN A 90 16.11 -0.03 -13.12
N VAL A 91 16.35 -0.69 -11.99
CA VAL A 91 15.51 -1.78 -11.48
C VAL A 91 15.01 -1.41 -10.08
N THR A 92 13.71 -1.58 -9.85
CA THR A 92 13.08 -1.42 -8.54
C THR A 92 12.47 -2.74 -8.12
N LEU A 93 12.89 -3.25 -6.95
CA LEU A 93 12.36 -4.47 -6.35
C LEU A 93 11.60 -4.09 -5.07
N GLU A 94 10.45 -4.72 -4.85
CA GLU A 94 9.59 -4.46 -3.70
C GLU A 94 9.63 -5.64 -2.71
N CYS A 95 9.76 -5.33 -1.42
CA CYS A 95 9.69 -6.31 -0.33
C CYS A 95 9.06 -5.68 0.91
N PHE A 96 8.05 -6.33 1.48
CA PHE A 96 7.32 -5.85 2.65
C PHE A 96 6.77 -7.01 3.47
N ALA A 97 6.89 -6.89 4.79
CA ALA A 97 6.44 -7.89 5.75
C ALA A 97 5.26 -7.39 6.60
N LEU A 98 4.36 -8.30 6.93
CA LEU A 98 3.35 -8.10 7.96
C LEU A 98 3.88 -8.59 9.32
N GLY A 99 3.27 -8.15 10.41
CA GLY A 99 3.67 -8.51 11.77
C GLY A 99 4.33 -7.37 12.55
N LYS A 100 4.47 -7.57 13.86
CA LYS A 100 5.08 -6.64 14.82
C LYS A 100 6.14 -7.35 15.64
#